data_AF-A0A3D2N7P7-F1
#
_entry.id   AF-A0A3D2N7P7-F1
#
_cell.length_a   1.000
_cell.length_b   1.000
_cell.length_c   1.000
_cell.angle_alpha   90.00
_cell.angle_beta   90.00
_cell.angle_gamma   90.00
#
_symmetry.space_group_name_H-M   'P 1'
#
loop_
_entity.id
_entity.type
_entity.pdbx_description
1 polymer ?
#
loop_
_entity_poly.entity_id
_entity_poly.type
_entity_poly.pdbx_seq_one_letter_code
_entity_poly.pdbx_strand_id
1 'polypeptide(L)'
;MMEFERVLLCFQQLSGCRAEKLEEVTALVMSAMKSLEREIDPVKMRESAVPACEYAAACMAVYDYVCREAGREQMAVTAGGTADNSGDFSHRIKGAAELKREAVRRIEWLMPEGVFLFETM
;
A
#
# COMPACT_ATOMS: atom_id res chain seq x y z
N MET A 1 -11.45 1.48 15.34
CA MET A 1 -11.22 2.13 14.03
C MET A 1 -9.72 2.32 13.88
N MET A 2 -9.15 2.16 12.70
CA MET A 2 -7.69 2.29 12.52
C MET A 2 -7.24 3.73 12.78
N GLU A 3 -6.06 3.91 13.39
CA GLU A 3 -5.50 5.22 13.68
C GLU A 3 -4.58 5.69 12.54
N PHE A 4 -4.94 6.78 11.88
CA PHE A 4 -4.19 7.31 10.73
C PHE A 4 -2.70 7.53 11.04
N GLU A 5 -2.38 8.09 12.22
CA GLU A 5 -1.01 8.36 12.63
C GLU A 5 -0.16 7.08 12.72
N ARG A 6 -0.75 5.96 13.16
CA ARG A 6 -0.06 4.66 13.22
C ARG A 6 0.17 4.08 11.84
N VAL A 7 -0.84 4.13 10.98
CA VAL A 7 -0.71 3.66 9.59
C VAL A 7 0.33 4.49 8.84
N LEU A 8 0.34 5.81 9.03
CA LEU A 8 1.33 6.72 8.45
C LEU A 8 2.75 6.40 8.96
N LEU A 9 2.93 6.15 10.25
CA LEU A 9 4.22 5.76 10.81
C LEU A 9 4.71 4.43 10.23
N CYS A 10 3.86 3.41 10.17
CA CYS A 10 4.19 2.12 9.54
C CYS A 10 4.55 2.31 8.06
N PHE A 11 3.78 3.13 7.33
CA PHE A 11 4.09 3.46 5.94
C PHE A 11 5.48 4.10 5.81
N GLN A 12 5.82 5.08 6.65
CA GLN A 12 7.11 5.78 6.60
C GLN A 12 8.27 4.82 6.88
N GLN A 13 8.12 3.91 7.86
CA GLN A 13 9.11 2.90 8.18
C GLN A 13 9.34 1.90 7.04
N LEU A 14 8.28 1.50 6.33
CA LEU A 14 8.37 0.54 5.22
C LEU A 14 8.86 1.16 3.92
N SER A 15 8.44 2.39 3.62
CA SER A 15 8.74 3.07 2.35
C SER A 15 10.04 3.87 2.36
N GLY A 16 10.55 4.24 3.55
CA GLY A 16 11.65 5.20 3.67
C GLY A 16 11.30 6.59 3.13
N CYS A 17 10.00 6.92 3.01
CA CYS A 17 9.57 8.17 2.42
C CYS A 17 10.05 9.39 3.24
N ARG A 18 10.60 10.38 2.53
CA ARG A 18 11.07 11.64 3.12
C ARG A 18 9.89 12.59 3.38
N ALA A 19 10.08 13.51 4.34
CA ALA A 19 9.05 14.44 4.79
C ALA A 19 8.48 15.35 3.67
N GLU A 20 9.24 15.57 2.60
CA GLU A 20 8.86 16.44 1.47
C GLU A 20 7.64 15.93 0.67
N LYS A 21 7.27 14.64 0.81
CA LYS A 21 6.13 14.04 0.10
C LYS A 21 4.89 13.82 0.98
N LEU A 22 4.82 14.47 2.14
CA LEU A 22 3.83 14.18 3.17
C LEU A 22 2.37 14.32 2.67
N GLU A 23 2.07 15.33 1.87
CA GLU A 23 0.70 15.54 1.33
C GLU A 23 0.27 14.40 0.41
N GLU A 24 1.14 13.98 -0.51
CA GLU A 24 0.85 12.87 -1.42
C GLU A 24 0.70 11.54 -0.65
N VAL A 25 1.60 11.30 0.30
CA VAL A 25 1.57 10.11 1.14
C VAL A 25 0.31 10.05 1.97
N THR A 26 -0.14 11.19 2.51
CA THR A 26 -1.37 11.28 3.30
C THR A 26 -2.58 10.79 2.50
N ALA A 27 -2.70 11.24 1.24
CA ALA A 27 -3.79 10.79 0.37
C ALA A 27 -3.73 9.29 0.08
N LEU A 28 -2.54 8.73 -0.13
CA LEU A 28 -2.32 7.29 -0.34
C LEU A 28 -2.72 6.47 0.90
N VAL A 29 -2.23 6.87 2.08
CA VAL A 29 -2.52 6.20 3.34
C VAL A 29 -4.01 6.24 3.66
N MET A 30 -4.66 7.40 3.52
CA MET A 30 -6.10 7.52 3.72
C MET A 30 -6.91 6.67 2.75
N SER A 31 -6.48 6.59 1.48
CA SER A 31 -7.14 5.75 0.48
C SER A 31 -7.03 4.28 0.84
N ALA A 32 -5.84 3.81 1.23
CA ALA A 32 -5.60 2.43 1.63
C ALA A 32 -6.42 2.04 2.88
N MET A 33 -6.45 2.91 3.90
CA MET A 33 -7.27 2.71 5.09
C MET A 33 -8.76 2.57 4.74
N LYS A 34 -9.30 3.50 3.96
CA LYS A 34 -10.72 3.46 3.55
C LYS A 34 -11.06 2.24 2.73
N SER A 35 -10.17 1.84 1.81
CA SER A 35 -10.36 0.61 1.04
C SER A 35 -10.41 -0.60 1.96
N LEU A 36 -9.50 -0.70 2.93
CA LEU A 36 -9.47 -1.84 3.84
C LEU A 36 -10.68 -1.85 4.81
N GLU A 37 -11.09 -0.69 5.33
CA GLU A 37 -12.29 -0.59 6.19
C GLU A 37 -13.58 -1.03 5.51
N ARG A 38 -13.67 -0.88 4.18
CA ARG A 38 -14.83 -1.34 3.39
C ARG A 38 -14.89 -2.86 3.25
N GLU A 39 -13.75 -3.52 3.26
CA GLU A 39 -13.63 -4.97 3.08
C GLU A 39 -13.69 -5.75 4.41
N ILE A 40 -13.42 -5.08 5.52
CA ILE A 40 -13.47 -5.70 6.86
C ILE A 40 -14.92 -5.85 7.32
N ASP A 41 -15.27 -7.05 7.80
CA ASP A 41 -16.52 -7.29 8.51
C ASP A 41 -16.45 -6.64 9.91
N PRO A 42 -17.27 -5.61 10.19
CA PRO A 42 -17.23 -4.90 11.47
C PRO A 42 -17.63 -5.79 12.65
N VAL A 43 -18.35 -6.90 12.42
CA VAL A 43 -18.74 -7.86 13.46
C VAL A 43 -17.55 -8.71 13.90
N LYS A 44 -16.63 -9.01 12.98
CA LYS A 44 -15.41 -9.77 13.25
C LYS A 44 -14.28 -8.90 13.80
N MET A 45 -14.34 -7.59 13.59
CA MET A 45 -13.31 -6.64 13.99
C MET A 45 -13.20 -6.53 15.51
N ARG A 46 -12.11 -7.08 16.06
CA ARG A 46 -11.74 -6.95 17.49
C ARG A 46 -10.61 -5.94 17.65
N GLU A 47 -10.51 -5.31 18.82
CA GLU A 47 -9.41 -4.38 19.13
C GLU A 47 -8.03 -5.01 18.94
N SER A 48 -7.88 -6.30 19.28
CA SER A 48 -6.64 -7.05 19.10
C SER A 48 -6.21 -7.21 17.63
N ALA A 49 -7.13 -7.03 16.68
CA ALA A 49 -6.86 -7.15 15.26
C ALA A 49 -6.54 -5.79 14.59
N VAL A 50 -6.80 -4.67 15.27
CA VAL A 50 -6.52 -3.31 14.79
C VAL A 50 -5.07 -3.14 14.31
N PRO A 51 -4.03 -3.57 15.07
CA PRO A 51 -2.65 -3.39 14.61
C PRO A 51 -2.33 -4.16 13.33
N ALA A 52 -2.93 -5.34 13.13
CA ALA A 52 -2.74 -6.12 11.91
C ALA A 52 -3.40 -5.44 10.70
N CYS A 53 -4.59 -4.84 10.90
CA CYS A 53 -5.26 -4.05 9.87
C CYS A 53 -4.49 -2.78 9.53
N GLU A 54 -3.97 -2.06 10.53
CA GLU A 54 -3.14 -0.87 10.33
C GLU A 54 -1.89 -1.19 9.52
N TYR A 55 -1.24 -2.31 9.84
CA TYR A 55 -0.09 -2.80 9.08
C TYR A 55 -0.45 -3.17 7.63
N ALA A 56 -1.58 -3.85 7.41
CA ALA A 56 -2.04 -4.18 6.07
C ALA A 56 -2.37 -2.94 5.24
N ALA A 57 -3.05 -1.94 5.84
CA ALA A 57 -3.32 -0.66 5.19
C ALA A 57 -2.01 0.06 4.82
N ALA A 58 -1.00 0.05 5.69
CA ALA A 58 0.31 0.61 5.39
C ALA A 58 0.98 -0.11 4.21
N CYS A 59 0.95 -1.45 4.17
CA CYS A 59 1.51 -2.23 3.07
C CYS A 59 0.79 -1.98 1.73
N MET A 60 -0.53 -1.80 1.76
CA MET A 60 -1.32 -1.39 0.58
C MET A 60 -0.87 -0.02 0.07
N ALA A 61 -0.73 0.96 0.97
CA ALA A 61 -0.24 2.29 0.60
C ALA A 61 1.20 2.28 0.07
N VAL A 62 2.09 1.43 0.64
CA VAL A 62 3.47 1.24 0.16
C VAL A 62 3.49 0.70 -1.26
N TYR A 63 2.66 -0.30 -1.57
CA TYR A 63 2.55 -0.83 -2.92
C TYR A 63 2.14 0.27 -3.92
N ASP A 64 1.11 1.04 -3.60
CA ASP A 64 0.65 2.13 -4.47
C ASP A 64 1.72 3.21 -4.64
N TYR A 65 2.44 3.55 -3.56
CA TYR A 65 3.57 4.48 -3.60
C TYR A 65 4.70 3.99 -4.50
N VAL A 66 5.12 2.73 -4.36
CA VAL A 66 6.20 2.14 -5.18
C VAL A 66 5.80 2.11 -6.66
N CYS A 67 4.56 1.76 -6.98
CA CYS A 67 4.05 1.78 -8.35
C CYS A 67 4.07 3.21 -8.93
N ARG A 68 3.69 4.22 -8.16
CA ARG A 68 3.73 5.63 -8.59
C ARG A 68 5.16 6.13 -8.82
N GLU A 69 6.08 5.82 -7.91
CA GLU A 69 7.48 6.22 -8.05
C GLU A 69 8.16 5.54 -9.24
N ALA A 70 7.92 4.24 -9.44
CA ALA A 70 8.39 3.54 -10.64
C ALA A 70 7.85 4.18 -11.93
N GLY A 71 6.57 4.56 -11.96
CA GLY A 71 5.97 5.26 -13.09
C GLY A 71 6.57 6.66 -13.33
N ARG A 72 6.91 7.40 -12.27
CA ARG A 72 7.58 8.70 -12.37
C ARG A 72 8.98 8.59 -12.93
N GLU A 73 9.75 7.60 -12.48
CA GLU A 73 11.11 7.36 -12.96
C GLU A 73 11.12 6.92 -14.44
N GLN A 74 10.13 6.12 -14.88
CA GLN A 74 9.97 5.73 -16.28
C GLN A 74 9.52 6.88 -17.20
N MET A 75 8.85 7.90 -16.66
CA MET A 75 8.45 9.09 -17.42
C MET A 75 9.53 10.18 -17.43
N ALA A 76 10.72 9.93 -16.91
CA ALA A 76 11.83 10.87 -17.00
C ALA A 76 12.24 11.06 -18.48
N VAL A 77 12.55 12.29 -18.89
CA VAL A 77 12.97 12.59 -20.26
C VAL A 77 14.50 12.57 -20.33
N THR A 78 15.06 11.80 -21.26
CA THR A 78 16.49 11.77 -21.53
C THR A 78 16.96 13.11 -22.12
N ALA A 79 18.26 13.39 -22.05
CA ALA A 79 18.85 14.57 -22.71
C ALA A 79 18.61 14.62 -24.24
N GLY A 80 18.22 13.50 -24.86
CA GLY A 80 17.83 13.40 -26.27
C GLY A 80 16.35 13.65 -26.55
N GLY A 81 15.53 14.04 -25.56
CA GLY A 81 14.11 14.35 -25.74
C GLY A 81 13.19 13.13 -25.86
N THR A 82 13.62 11.96 -25.39
CA THR A 82 12.81 10.73 -25.37
C THR A 82 12.54 10.28 -23.94
N ALA A 83 11.42 9.58 -23.69
CA ALA A 83 11.14 9.01 -22.39
C ALA A 83 12.14 7.90 -22.05
N ASP A 84 12.71 7.96 -20.85
CA ASP A 84 13.63 6.96 -20.30
C ASP A 84 12.85 5.77 -19.73
N ASN A 85 12.52 4.83 -20.62
CA ASN A 85 11.87 3.58 -20.25
C ASN A 85 12.87 2.49 -19.84
N SER A 86 14.14 2.82 -19.56
CA SER A 86 15.19 1.82 -19.31
C SER A 86 15.24 1.30 -17.86
N GLY A 87 14.54 1.95 -16.93
CA GLY A 87 14.52 1.56 -15.52
C GLY A 87 13.78 0.24 -15.25
N ASP A 88 14.50 -0.75 -14.68
CA ASP A 88 13.91 -1.99 -14.17
C ASP A 88 13.52 -1.86 -12.68
N PHE A 89 12.24 -1.55 -12.45
CA PHE A 89 11.64 -1.47 -11.12
C PHE A 89 10.90 -2.74 -10.71
N SER A 90 10.99 -3.80 -11.50
CA SER A 90 10.20 -5.02 -11.31
C SER A 90 10.45 -5.67 -9.94
N HIS A 91 11.70 -5.65 -9.45
CA HIS A 91 12.04 -6.18 -8.13
C HIS A 91 11.37 -5.41 -6.98
N ARG A 92 11.30 -4.08 -7.06
CA ARG A 92 10.68 -3.24 -6.02
C ARG A 92 9.17 -3.44 -6.00
N ILE A 93 8.55 -3.44 -7.19
CA ILE A 93 7.11 -3.64 -7.34
C ILE A 93 6.72 -5.03 -6.85
N LYS A 94 7.47 -6.07 -7.22
CA LYS A 94 7.24 -7.45 -6.74
C LYS A 94 7.37 -7.55 -5.22
N GLY A 95 8.43 -7.00 -4.64
CA GLY A 95 8.62 -7.01 -3.18
C GLY A 95 7.48 -6.30 -2.43
N ALA A 96 7.04 -5.14 -2.92
CA ALA A 96 5.91 -4.44 -2.34
C ALA A 96 4.57 -5.21 -2.52
N ALA A 97 4.38 -5.86 -3.66
CA ALA A 97 3.21 -6.69 -3.93
C ALA A 97 3.14 -7.92 -3.02
N GLU A 98 4.26 -8.61 -2.82
CA GLU A 98 4.38 -9.75 -1.92
C GLU A 98 4.14 -9.34 -0.47
N LEU A 99 4.73 -8.23 -0.03
CA LEU A 99 4.51 -7.67 1.29
C LEU A 99 3.03 -7.33 1.54
N LYS A 100 2.38 -6.65 0.59
CA LYS A 100 0.94 -6.38 0.61
C LYS A 100 0.14 -7.67 0.72
N ARG A 101 0.43 -8.66 -0.14
CA ARG A 101 -0.28 -9.94 -0.16
C ARG A 101 -0.20 -10.64 1.19
N GLU A 102 1.00 -10.75 1.75
CA GLU A 102 1.22 -11.40 3.04
C GLU A 102 0.53 -10.65 4.20
N ALA A 103 0.58 -9.32 4.20
CA ALA A 103 -0.09 -8.51 5.22
C ALA A 103 -1.61 -8.65 5.17
N VAL A 104 -2.21 -8.64 3.97
CA VAL A 104 -3.65 -8.84 3.81
C VAL A 104 -4.05 -10.28 4.16
N ARG A 105 -3.24 -11.27 3.79
CA ARG A 105 -3.50 -12.68 4.12
C ARG A 105 -3.67 -12.92 5.62
N ARG A 106 -2.91 -12.21 6.46
CA ARG A 106 -2.99 -12.29 7.92
C ARG A 106 -4.33 -11.79 8.49
N ILE A 107 -5.05 -10.97 7.74
CA ILE A 107 -6.34 -10.39 8.13
C ILE A 107 -7.50 -10.91 7.28
N GLU A 108 -7.28 -11.87 6.37
CA GLU A 108 -8.33 -12.46 5.52
C GLU A 108 -9.52 -12.99 6.33
N TRP A 109 -9.27 -13.52 7.53
CA TRP A 109 -10.32 -14.03 8.42
C TRP A 109 -11.31 -12.95 8.90
N LEU A 110 -10.92 -11.66 8.84
CA LEU A 110 -11.80 -10.52 9.13
C LEU A 110 -12.73 -10.16 7.98
N MET A 111 -12.53 -10.72 6.79
CA MET A 111 -13.34 -10.40 5.63
C MET A 111 -14.57 -11.31 5.55
N PRO A 112 -15.65 -10.89 4.88
CA PRO A 112 -16.81 -11.75 4.65
C PRO A 112 -16.42 -13.01 3.85
N GLU A 113 -16.96 -14.17 4.24
CA GLU A 113 -16.72 -15.40 3.47
C GLU A 113 -17.27 -15.24 2.05
N GLY A 114 -16.41 -15.44 1.04
CA GLY A 114 -16.79 -15.41 -0.38
C GLY A 114 -16.45 -14.13 -1.15
N VAL A 115 -15.75 -13.15 -0.57
CA VAL A 115 -15.44 -11.87 -1.24
C VAL A 115 -13.95 -11.68 -1.57
N PHE A 116 -13.08 -12.64 -1.25
CA PHE A 116 -11.64 -12.49 -1.51
C PHE A 116 -11.27 -12.82 -2.97
N LEU A 117 -11.60 -11.89 -3.88
CA LEU A 117 -11.12 -11.86 -5.27
C LEU A 117 -10.05 -10.77 -5.42
N PHE A 118 -8.86 -11.02 -4.89
CA PHE A 118 -7.64 -10.35 -5.37
C PHE A 118 -6.73 -11.37 -6.08
N GLU A 119 -7.31 -12.20 -6.94
CA GLU A 119 -6.53 -12.76 -8.06
C GLU A 119 -6.50 -11.71 -9.16
N THR A 120 -5.34 -11.06 -9.26
CA THR A 120 -5.00 -10.20 -10.40
C THR A 120 -4.83 -11.13 -11.61
N MET A 121 -5.76 -11.03 -12.58
CA MET A 121 -5.45 -11.32 -13.98
C MET A 121 -4.56 -10.21 -14.55
#